data_AF-W6QNH1-F1
#
_entry.id   AF-W6QNH1-F1
#
_cell.length_a   1.000
_cell.length_b   1.000
_cell.length_c   1.000
_cell.angle_alpha   90.00
_cell.angle_beta   90.00
_cell.angle_gamma   90.00
#
_symmetry.space_group_name_H-M   'P 1'
#
loop_
_entity.id
_entity.type
_entity.pdbx_description
1 polymer ?
#
loop_
_entity_poly.entity_id
_entity_poly.type
_entity_poly.pdbx_seq_one_letter_code
_entity_poly.pdbx_strand_id
1 'polypeptide(L)'
;MLEVIATGQQPAHTSLIRRDRLEAMGRDLIQLCDQLEPHGLVDYQMGIWEEEILSVLGQCLDLMDSRPDLHHIPVRPEATTVPRP
;
A
#
# COMPACT_ATOMS: atom_id res chain seq x y z
N MET A 1 31.08 -0.67 2.75
CA MET A 1 30.41 -0.13 3.95
C MET A 1 29.07 0.43 3.50
N LEU A 2 27.99 -0.36 3.57
CA LEU A 2 26.63 0.13 3.33
C LEU A 2 26.04 0.41 4.72
N GLU A 3 25.88 1.68 5.06
CA GLU A 3 25.23 2.11 6.29
C GLU A 3 23.74 1.78 6.21
N VAL A 4 23.33 0.81 7.02
CA VAL A 4 21.93 0.50 7.28
C VAL A 4 21.39 1.61 8.17
N ILE A 5 20.55 2.48 7.60
CA ILE A 5 19.81 3.47 8.37
C ILE A 5 18.76 2.72 9.20
N ALA A 6 19.14 2.38 10.43
CA ALA A 6 18.22 1.90 11.47
C ALA A 6 17.38 3.07 11.96
N THR A 7 16.27 3.37 11.29
CA THR A 7 15.25 4.28 11.82
C THR A 7 14.31 3.48 12.72
N GLY A 8 14.64 3.45 14.01
CA GLY A 8 13.76 2.97 15.08
C GLY A 8 12.61 3.93 15.39
N GLN A 9 11.77 4.22 14.40
CA GLN A 9 10.46 4.84 14.64
C GLN A 9 9.45 3.71 14.68
N GLN A 10 8.82 3.48 15.84
CA GLN A 10 7.58 2.71 15.90
C GLN A 10 6.66 3.24 14.80
N PRO A 11 6.10 2.41 13.90
CA PRO A 11 5.21 2.92 12.88
C PRO A 11 3.97 3.48 13.58
N ALA A 12 3.99 4.80 13.77
CA ALA A 12 2.85 5.57 14.24
C ALA A 12 1.75 5.37 13.21
N HIS A 13 0.79 4.51 13.53
CA HIS A 13 -0.41 4.28 12.75
C HIS A 13 -0.14 4.20 11.25
N THR A 14 0.56 3.16 10.78
CA THR A 14 0.49 2.80 9.36
C THR A 14 -0.97 2.49 9.05
N SER A 15 -1.70 3.51 8.58
CA SER A 15 -3.02 3.33 7.98
C SER A 15 -2.79 2.45 6.77
N LEU A 16 -3.00 1.15 6.95
CA LEU A 16 -2.86 0.17 5.90
C LEU A 16 -3.77 0.58 4.74
N ILE A 17 -3.21 0.63 3.52
CA ILE A 17 -4.01 0.82 2.32
C ILE A 17 -4.97 -0.37 2.26
N ARG A 18 -6.27 -0.09 2.26
CA ARG A 18 -7.28 -1.13 2.12
C ARG A 18 -7.24 -1.71 0.71
N ARG A 19 -7.60 -2.98 0.57
CA ARG A 19 -7.63 -3.72 -0.71
C ARG A 19 -8.40 -2.98 -1.80
N ASP A 20 -9.61 -2.49 -1.49
CA ASP A 20 -10.46 -1.72 -2.41
C ASP A 20 -9.75 -0.46 -2.92
N ARG A 21 -8.98 0.19 -2.05
CA ARG A 21 -8.23 1.39 -2.41
C ARG A 21 -7.04 1.06 -3.31
N LEU A 22 -6.32 -0.02 -3.04
CA LEU A 22 -5.20 -0.46 -3.87
C LEU A 22 -5.67 -0.86 -5.27
N GLU A 23 -6.81 -1.54 -5.36
CA GLU A 23 -7.44 -1.92 -6.63
C GLU A 23 -7.88 -0.68 -7.43
N ALA A 24 -8.49 0.31 -6.77
CA ALA A 24 -8.84 1.58 -7.41
C ALA A 24 -7.60 2.32 -7.94
N MET A 25 -6.52 2.35 -7.17
CA MET A 25 -5.25 2.96 -7.61
C MET A 25 -4.69 2.31 -8.88
N GLY A 26 -4.80 0.98 -9.01
CA GLY A 26 -4.39 0.29 -10.23
C GLY A 26 -5.18 0.75 -11.45
N ARG A 27 -6.50 0.96 -11.31
CA ARG A 27 -7.36 1.46 -12.40
C ARG A 27 -7.02 2.91 -12.76
N ASP A 28 -6.81 3.76 -11.75
CA ASP A 28 -6.43 5.15 -11.95
C ASP A 28 -5.08 5.27 -12.68
N LEU A 29 -4.13 4.36 -12.37
CA LEU A 29 -2.84 4.30 -13.05
C LEU A 29 -2.99 3.98 -14.54
N ILE A 30 -3.79 2.97 -14.90
CA ILE A 30 -4.07 2.61 -16.31
C ILE A 30 -4.63 3.83 -17.05
N GLN A 31 -5.64 4.47 -16.46
CA GLN A 31 -6.26 5.65 -17.07
C GLN A 31 -5.24 6.79 -17.26
N LEU A 32 -4.28 6.94 -16.36
CA LEU A 32 -3.21 7.93 -16.50
C LEU A 32 -2.24 7.54 -17.61
N CYS A 33 -1.82 6.27 -17.70
CA CYS A 33 -0.97 5.77 -18.77
C CYS A 33 -1.61 5.98 -20.15
N ASP A 34 -2.90 5.63 -20.30
CA ASP A 34 -3.68 5.84 -21.54
C ASP A 34 -3.69 7.32 -21.97
N GLN A 35 -3.73 8.25 -21.00
CA GLN A 35 -3.71 9.68 -21.27
C GLN A 35 -2.30 10.18 -21.63
N LEU A 36 -1.24 9.55 -21.13
CA LEU A 36 0.15 9.96 -21.36
C LEU A 36 0.73 9.37 -22.65
N GLU A 37 0.27 8.19 -23.07
CA GLU A 37 0.75 7.48 -24.26
C GLU A 37 0.75 8.36 -25.53
N PRO A 38 -0.33 9.13 -25.85
CA PRO A 38 -0.35 9.97 -27.05
C PRO A 38 0.62 11.14 -27.01
N HIS A 39 1.07 11.53 -25.82
CA HIS A 39 1.99 12.65 -25.63
C HIS A 39 3.46 12.20 -25.68
N GLY A 40 3.73 10.89 -25.70
CA GLY A 40 5.10 10.36 -25.71
C GLY A 40 5.91 10.78 -24.46
N LEU A 41 5.22 11.05 -23.34
CA LEU A 41 5.85 11.52 -22.09
C LEU A 41 6.48 10.37 -21.27
N VAL A 42 6.58 9.19 -21.85
CA VAL A 42 7.12 7.99 -21.20
C VAL A 42 8.60 7.87 -21.52
N ASP A 43 9.43 7.74 -20.49
CA ASP A 43 10.84 7.41 -20.67
C ASP A 43 10.96 5.93 -21.04
N TYR A 44 10.97 5.63 -22.34
CA TYR A 44 11.04 4.26 -22.85
C TYR A 44 12.39 3.56 -22.57
N GLN A 45 13.41 4.27 -22.08
CA GLN A 45 14.74 3.70 -21.85
C GLN A 45 14.97 3.35 -20.37
N MET A 46 14.42 4.16 -19.45
CA MET A 46 14.61 4.04 -18.01
C MET A 46 13.31 3.86 -17.23
N GLY A 47 12.16 3.87 -17.91
CA GLY A 47 10.85 3.66 -17.32
C GLY A 47 10.54 2.19 -17.04
N ILE A 48 9.55 1.99 -16.16
CA ILE A 48 8.95 0.68 -15.87
C ILE A 48 7.68 0.58 -16.70
N TRP A 49 7.45 -0.59 -17.30
CA TRP A 49 6.27 -0.83 -18.14
C TRP A 49 5.00 -0.90 -17.29
N GLU A 50 3.86 -0.47 -17.84
CA GLU A 50 2.58 -0.50 -17.12
C GLU A 50 2.27 -1.90 -16.61
N GLU A 51 2.51 -2.91 -17.44
CA GLU A 51 2.27 -4.31 -17.14
C GLU A 51 3.12 -4.81 -15.95
N GLU A 52 4.33 -4.30 -15.78
CA GLU A 52 5.18 -4.62 -14.64
C GLU A 52 4.64 -3.99 -13.35
N ILE A 53 4.17 -2.74 -13.41
CA ILE A 53 3.54 -2.08 -12.27
C ILE A 53 2.25 -2.80 -11.89
N LEU A 54 1.40 -3.13 -12.86
CA LEU A 54 0.16 -3.88 -12.65
C LEU A 54 0.43 -5.28 -12.08
N SER A 55 1.49 -5.95 -12.53
CA SER A 55 1.91 -7.25 -11.99
C SER A 55 2.27 -7.15 -10.50
N VAL A 56 3.03 -6.13 -10.10
CA VAL A 56 3.38 -5.91 -8.69
C VAL A 56 2.15 -5.55 -7.85
N LEU A 57 1.25 -4.73 -8.38
CA LEU A 57 -0.03 -4.41 -7.72
C LEU A 57 -0.90 -5.65 -7.53
N GLY A 58 -0.98 -6.52 -8.54
CA GLY A 58 -1.67 -7.81 -8.46
C GLY A 58 -1.10 -8.71 -7.37
N GLN A 59 0.22 -8.87 -7.32
CA GLN A 59 0.90 -9.63 -6.26
C GLN A 59 0.60 -9.07 -4.87
N CYS A 60 0.51 -7.75 -4.73
CA CYS A 60 0.14 -7.12 -3.47
C CYS A 60 -1.30 -7.46 -3.06
N LEU A 61 -2.25 -7.45 -4.00
CA LEU A 61 -3.64 -7.87 -3.75
C LEU A 61 -3.72 -9.35 -3.36
N ASP A 62 -2.98 -10.22 -4.05
CA ASP A 62 -2.91 -11.66 -3.73
C ASP A 62 -2.37 -11.90 -2.32
N LEU A 63 -1.35 -11.13 -1.90
CA LEU A 63 -0.79 -11.19 -0.54
C LEU A 63 -1.79 -10.71 0.52
N MET A 64 -2.61 -9.71 0.20
CA MET A 64 -3.69 -9.23 1.09
C MET A 64 -4.76 -10.31 1.25
N ASP A 65 -5.16 -10.96 0.16
CA ASP A 65 -6.16 -12.04 0.17
C ASP A 65 -5.62 -13.30 0.89
N SER A 66 -4.30 -13.53 0.84
CA SER A 66 -3.64 -14.67 1.49
C SER A 66 -3.37 -14.49 2.99
N ARG A 67 -3.53 -13.28 3.54
CA ARG A 67 -3.27 -12.97 4.97
C ARG A 67 -4.55 -12.46 5.67
N PRO A 68 -5.51 -13.35 5.98
CA PRO A 68 -6.76 -12.97 6.65
C PRO A 68 -6.55 -12.41 8.07
N ASP A 69 -5.42 -12.70 8.71
CA ASP A 69 -5.17 -12.42 10.14
C ASP A 69 -4.91 -10.94 10.46
N LEU A 70 -4.63 -10.09 9.46
CA LEU A 70 -4.48 -8.64 9.66
C LEU A 70 -5.83 -7.88 9.74
N HIS A 71 -6.95 -8.54 9.40
CA HIS A 71 -8.27 -7.93 9.46
C HIS A 71 -8.87 -7.88 10.88
N HIS A 72 -8.24 -8.52 11.86
CA HIS A 72 -8.68 -8.48 13.25
C HIS A 72 -7.73 -7.61 14.08
N ILE A 73 -7.91 -6.29 14.03
CA ILE A 73 -7.41 -5.43 15.10
C ILE A 73 -8.35 -5.66 16.28
N PRO A 74 -7.91 -6.26 17.40
CA PRO A 74 -8.75 -6.32 18.58
C PRO A 74 -8.93 -4.88 19.06
N VAL A 75 -10.16 -4.37 18.97
CA VAL A 75 -10.53 -3.14 19.66
C VAL A 75 -10.28 -3.43 21.14
N ARG A 76 -9.21 -2.84 21.71
CA ARG A 76 -8.96 -2.94 23.16
C ARG A 76 -10.23 -2.46 23.88
N PRO A 77 -10.82 -3.24 24.79
CA PRO A 77 -11.92 -2.74 25.59
C PRO A 77 -11.40 -1.55 26.41
N GLU A 78 -12.10 -0.43 26.27
CA GLU A 78 -11.84 0.81 27.00
C GLU A 78 -11.77 0.47 28.49
N ALA A 79 -10.63 0.75 29.12
CA ALA A 79 -10.41 0.45 30.52
C ALA A 79 -11.40 1.28 31.34
N THR A 80 -12.44 0.64 31.86
CA THR A 80 -13.34 1.14 32.89
C THR A 80 -12.53 1.91 33.94
N THR A 81 -12.78 3.21 34.01
CA THR A 81 -12.25 4.09 35.04
C THR A 81 -12.78 3.61 36.40
N VAL A 82 -11.93 2.97 37.19
CA VAL A 82 -12.22 2.66 38.59
C VAL A 82 -12.16 3.98 39.38
N PRO A 83 -13.22 4.39 40.09
CA PRO A 83 -13.14 5.57 40.95
C PRO A 83 -12.28 5.24 42.18
N ARG A 84 -11.33 6.12 42.48
CA ARG A 84 -10.45 6.05 43.66
C ARG A 84 -11.21 6.59 44.90
N PRO A 85 -11.01 6.03 46.11
CA PRO A 85 -11.91 6.20 47.26
C PRO A 85 -12.01 7.62 47.83
#